data_AF-A0AA35ID10-F1
#
_entry.id   AF-A0AA35ID10-F1
#
_cell.length_a   1.000
_cell.length_b   1.000
_cell.length_c   1.000
_cell.angle_alpha   90.00
_cell.angle_beta   90.00
_cell.angle_gamma   90.00
#
_symmetry.space_group_name_H-M   'P 1'
#
loop_
_entity.id
_entity.type
_entity.pdbx_description
1 polymer ?
#
loop_
_entity_poly.entity_id
_entity_poly.type
_entity_poly.pdbx_seq_one_letter_code
_entity_poly.pdbx_strand_id
1 'polypeptide(L)'
;MLTQAQTLSNRFNAVSAQLSQQNDTINSQLDTMAGQVNKLTANIAEYNKQIAAASGTGNTPNSLLDARSEAVRQLNELVGVTVQERDGNYDVYLGSGQSLVTGNKANTLSVQPSAADKSQASLRINYESFSSDVTSVVTGGAIGGLVRYRQDVLMPSMNELGRVALVVSDSINSQLGQGLDANGQFGSSLFSSINSATAVAQRSLASSNNSTGSGNLDVTIANSGALTTYDYEVKFTSANQYSVRRSDGTDMGSFDLSTNPAPVIDGFSLSLNGGGLAAGDSFKVIPTRAAAGSITTTLTDANKLAFAGPISATAGSGNSGTGTITQPTLGESLDIYGGADTALVQKAISDSMPVRVVFDAASGGSQGYKLYDAKGTQIGTGSVVPGQDNKLSIAVPMRDASGNPILDGSGNPRTFAVETTIGGSPATNDSFTLSFNADGKADNRNANALLDLQTKSTVGTNSGTGTSFTSAYAALVERVGAKASQATIDTTATQAVLKSATESRSAVSGVNLDDEAASLVKFQHYYTASSQIIKAAQETFSTLINAL
;
A
#
# COMPACT_ATOMS: atom_id res chain seq x y z
N MET A 1 -22.67 9.57 16.25
CA MET A 1 -21.26 9.14 16.15
C MET A 1 -21.16 7.71 15.61
N LEU A 2 -21.70 6.69 16.29
CA LEU A 2 -21.61 5.28 15.84
C LEU A 2 -22.09 5.04 14.40
N THR A 3 -23.23 5.60 14.01
CA THR A 3 -23.72 5.51 12.62
C THR A 3 -22.72 6.07 11.62
N GLN A 4 -22.07 7.21 11.93
CA GLN A 4 -21.05 7.81 11.06
C GLN A 4 -19.78 6.96 11.00
N ALA A 5 -19.37 6.36 12.13
CA ALA A 5 -18.26 5.41 12.17
C ALA A 5 -18.54 4.18 11.27
N GLN A 6 -19.75 3.62 11.34
CA GLN A 6 -20.15 2.53 10.46
C GLN A 6 -20.17 2.94 8.99
N THR A 7 -20.71 4.13 8.67
CA THR A 7 -20.68 4.67 7.31
C THR A 7 -19.25 4.82 6.81
N LEU A 8 -18.33 5.30 7.66
CA LEU A 8 -16.92 5.45 7.32
C LEU A 8 -16.25 4.10 7.04
N SER A 9 -16.40 3.11 7.93
CA SER A 9 -15.89 1.75 7.71
C SER A 9 -16.42 1.15 6.41
N ASN A 10 -17.74 1.22 6.18
CA ASN A 10 -18.36 0.71 4.96
C ASN A 10 -17.82 1.39 3.70
N ARG A 11 -17.51 2.71 3.76
CA ARG A 11 -16.93 3.44 2.63
C ARG A 11 -15.50 2.98 2.33
N PHE A 12 -14.67 2.78 3.34
CA PHE A 12 -13.34 2.18 3.15
C PHE A 12 -13.44 0.79 2.52
N ASN A 13 -14.34 -0.06 3.03
CA ASN A 13 -14.52 -1.42 2.51
C ASN A 13 -14.98 -1.40 1.04
N ALA A 14 -15.93 -0.54 0.69
CA ALA A 14 -16.45 -0.43 -0.68
C ALA A 14 -15.37 0.02 -1.68
N VAL A 15 -14.57 1.03 -1.33
CA VAL A 15 -13.47 1.49 -2.18
C VAL A 15 -12.39 0.41 -2.29
N SER A 16 -12.05 -0.24 -1.18
CA SER A 16 -11.09 -1.36 -1.18
C SER A 16 -11.56 -2.51 -2.08
N ALA A 17 -12.84 -2.89 -2.01
CA ALA A 17 -13.42 -3.93 -2.84
C ALA A 17 -13.37 -3.57 -4.34
N GLN A 18 -13.64 -2.30 -4.68
CA GLN A 18 -13.52 -1.82 -6.06
C GLN A 18 -12.08 -1.90 -6.59
N LEU A 19 -11.08 -1.56 -5.78
CA LEU A 19 -9.66 -1.66 -6.17
C LEU A 19 -9.22 -3.12 -6.31
N SER A 20 -9.66 -4.01 -5.40
CA SER A 20 -9.41 -5.45 -5.54
C SER A 20 -10.04 -6.02 -6.81
N GLN A 21 -11.27 -5.63 -7.13
CA GLN A 21 -11.94 -6.06 -8.36
C GLN A 21 -11.18 -5.61 -9.62
N GLN A 22 -10.57 -4.42 -9.61
CA GLN A 22 -9.70 -3.99 -10.72
C GLN A 22 -8.47 -4.88 -10.87
N ASN A 23 -7.84 -5.29 -9.75
CA ASN A 23 -6.73 -6.23 -9.80
C ASN A 23 -7.15 -7.58 -10.42
N ASP A 24 -8.31 -8.09 -10.07
CA ASP A 24 -8.85 -9.33 -10.65
C ASP A 24 -9.14 -9.16 -12.15
N THR A 25 -9.72 -8.02 -12.56
CA THR A 25 -9.93 -7.70 -13.97
C THR A 25 -8.61 -7.65 -14.74
N ILE A 26 -7.55 -7.05 -14.17
CA ILE A 26 -6.22 -7.04 -14.79
C ILE A 26 -5.72 -8.48 -14.97
N ASN A 27 -5.83 -9.34 -13.94
CA ASN A 27 -5.40 -10.73 -14.05
C ASN A 27 -6.11 -11.47 -15.19
N SER A 28 -7.44 -11.32 -15.33
CA SER A 28 -8.20 -11.93 -16.42
C SER A 28 -7.86 -11.35 -17.80
N GLN A 29 -7.60 -10.05 -17.88
CA GLN A 29 -7.19 -9.40 -19.13
C GLN A 29 -5.80 -9.86 -19.57
N LEU A 30 -4.85 -9.99 -18.64
CA LEU A 30 -3.52 -10.52 -18.94
C LEU A 30 -3.60 -11.94 -19.50
N ASP A 31 -4.44 -12.81 -18.92
CA ASP A 31 -4.64 -14.18 -19.41
C ASP A 31 -5.23 -14.20 -20.84
N THR A 32 -6.28 -13.40 -21.06
CA THR A 32 -6.92 -13.27 -22.38
C THR A 32 -5.93 -12.77 -23.44
N MET A 33 -5.17 -11.72 -23.12
CA MET A 33 -4.20 -11.13 -24.04
C MET A 33 -3.01 -12.05 -24.28
N ALA A 34 -2.53 -12.80 -23.27
CA ALA A 34 -1.51 -13.83 -23.47
C ALA A 34 -1.98 -14.92 -24.44
N GLY A 35 -3.25 -15.33 -24.35
CA GLY A 35 -3.86 -16.23 -25.33
C GLY A 35 -3.90 -15.67 -26.75
N GLN A 36 -4.13 -14.35 -26.91
CA GLN A 36 -4.06 -13.69 -28.22
C GLN A 36 -2.63 -13.59 -28.75
N VAL A 37 -1.66 -13.27 -27.89
CA VAL A 37 -0.23 -13.29 -28.23
C VAL A 37 0.17 -14.66 -28.77
N ASN A 38 -0.23 -15.74 -28.08
CA ASN A 38 0.07 -17.11 -28.51
C ASN A 38 -0.47 -17.46 -29.90
N LYS A 39 -1.68 -16.97 -30.23
CA LYS A 39 -2.26 -17.16 -31.57
C LYS A 39 -1.45 -16.42 -32.63
N LEU A 40 -1.06 -15.18 -32.37
CA LEU A 40 -0.29 -14.36 -33.30
C LEU A 40 1.13 -14.91 -33.50
N THR A 41 1.82 -15.32 -32.43
CA THR A 41 3.16 -15.91 -32.53
C THR A 41 3.14 -17.24 -33.29
N ALA A 42 2.12 -18.08 -33.06
CA ALA A 42 1.92 -19.31 -33.83
C ALA A 42 1.67 -19.02 -35.32
N ASN A 43 0.85 -18.02 -35.65
CA ASN A 43 0.62 -17.61 -37.03
C ASN A 43 1.90 -17.11 -37.70
N ILE A 44 2.70 -16.28 -37.01
CA ILE A 44 3.98 -15.79 -37.54
C ILE A 44 4.93 -16.95 -37.85
N ALA A 45 5.04 -17.92 -36.94
CA ALA A 45 5.87 -19.11 -37.13
C ALA A 45 5.40 -19.96 -38.33
N GLU A 46 4.09 -20.13 -38.50
CA GLU A 46 3.51 -20.83 -39.65
C GLU A 46 3.72 -20.05 -40.96
N TYR A 47 3.58 -18.72 -40.96
CA TYR A 47 3.90 -17.90 -42.12
C TYR A 47 5.39 -17.97 -42.48
N ASN A 48 6.31 -17.94 -41.51
CA ASN A 48 7.74 -18.16 -41.76
C ASN A 48 7.98 -19.50 -42.48
N LYS A 49 7.34 -20.58 -42.03
CA LYS A 49 7.43 -21.89 -42.66
C LYS A 49 6.91 -21.88 -44.11
N GLN A 50 5.73 -21.29 -44.35
CA GLN A 50 5.13 -21.24 -45.69
C GLN A 50 5.94 -20.34 -46.65
N ILE A 51 6.46 -19.22 -46.16
CA ILE A 51 7.34 -18.33 -46.92
C ILE A 51 8.63 -19.06 -47.31
N ALA A 52 9.28 -19.74 -46.36
CA ALA A 52 10.49 -20.51 -46.64
C ALA A 52 10.24 -21.60 -47.70
N ALA A 53 9.10 -22.29 -47.64
CA ALA A 53 8.72 -23.30 -48.63
C ALA A 53 8.47 -22.69 -50.03
N ALA A 54 7.75 -21.57 -50.10
CA ALA A 54 7.45 -20.90 -51.37
C ALA A 54 8.70 -20.29 -52.02
N SER A 55 9.56 -19.63 -51.22
CA SER A 55 10.83 -19.06 -51.67
C SER A 55 11.80 -20.13 -52.17
N GLY A 56 11.79 -21.34 -51.58
CA GLY A 56 12.54 -22.48 -52.07
C GLY A 56 12.13 -22.99 -53.46
N THR A 57 10.92 -22.63 -53.92
CA THR A 57 10.42 -22.94 -55.28
C THR A 57 10.61 -21.80 -56.28
N GLY A 58 11.27 -20.70 -55.89
CA GLY A 58 11.51 -19.53 -56.72
C GLY A 58 10.35 -18.53 -56.80
N ASN A 59 9.27 -18.73 -56.03
CA ASN A 59 8.14 -17.81 -55.95
C ASN A 59 8.30 -16.83 -54.79
N THR A 60 7.96 -15.55 -54.98
CA THR A 60 7.88 -14.57 -53.89
C THR A 60 6.43 -14.48 -53.38
N PRO A 61 6.11 -15.00 -52.18
CA PRO A 61 4.74 -15.07 -51.69
C PRO A 61 4.32 -13.75 -51.00
N ASN A 62 4.08 -12.70 -51.79
CA ASN A 62 3.78 -11.36 -51.26
C ASN A 62 2.62 -11.34 -50.25
N SER A 63 1.54 -12.09 -50.50
CA SER A 63 0.41 -12.17 -49.56
C SER A 63 0.78 -12.78 -48.20
N LEU A 64 1.71 -13.74 -48.16
CA LEU A 64 2.19 -14.32 -46.90
C LEU A 64 3.12 -13.36 -46.16
N LEU A 65 3.95 -12.61 -46.89
CA LEU A 65 4.80 -11.56 -46.33
C LEU A 65 3.95 -10.46 -45.67
N ASP A 66 2.85 -10.06 -46.32
CA ASP A 66 1.89 -9.10 -45.79
C ASP A 66 1.16 -9.64 -44.56
N ALA A 67 0.65 -10.88 -44.63
CA ALA A 67 -0.04 -11.52 -43.50
C ALA A 67 0.88 -11.66 -42.28
N ARG A 68 2.16 -12.00 -42.49
CA ARG A 68 3.17 -12.05 -41.42
C ARG A 68 3.42 -10.67 -40.82
N SER A 69 3.57 -9.65 -41.66
CA SER A 69 3.82 -8.28 -41.21
C SER A 69 2.62 -7.71 -40.42
N GLU A 70 1.40 -8.03 -40.85
CA GLU A 70 0.18 -7.65 -40.13
C GLU A 70 0.04 -8.40 -38.80
N ALA A 71 0.37 -9.70 -38.75
CA ALA A 71 0.39 -10.45 -37.49
C ALA A 71 1.40 -9.87 -36.48
N VAL A 72 2.58 -9.45 -36.95
CA VAL A 72 3.56 -8.73 -36.12
C VAL A 72 3.00 -7.38 -35.63
N ARG A 73 2.34 -6.62 -36.49
CA ARG A 73 1.73 -5.34 -36.12
C ARG A 73 0.68 -5.53 -35.02
N GLN A 74 -0.22 -6.50 -35.18
CA GLN A 74 -1.23 -6.85 -34.17
C GLN A 74 -0.60 -7.36 -32.88
N LEU A 75 0.49 -8.13 -32.96
CA LEU A 75 1.23 -8.58 -31.80
C LEU A 75 1.79 -7.39 -31.01
N ASN A 76 2.34 -6.40 -31.72
CA ASN A 76 2.93 -5.21 -31.11
C ASN A 76 1.89 -4.28 -30.45
N GLU A 77 0.59 -4.38 -30.80
CA GLU A 77 -0.49 -3.71 -30.07
C GLU A 77 -0.76 -4.36 -28.70
N LEU A 78 -0.56 -5.68 -28.58
CA LEU A 78 -0.75 -6.42 -27.34
C LEU A 78 0.46 -6.31 -26.43
N VAL A 79 1.67 -6.49 -26.97
CA VAL A 79 2.91 -6.50 -26.21
C VAL A 79 4.07 -5.98 -27.05
N GLY A 80 4.95 -5.17 -26.45
CA GLY A 80 6.10 -4.64 -27.16
C GLY A 80 7.07 -5.73 -27.60
N VAL A 81 7.29 -5.85 -28.92
CA VAL A 81 8.18 -6.84 -29.50
C VAL A 81 9.21 -6.20 -30.43
N THR A 82 10.37 -6.84 -30.52
CA THR A 82 11.41 -6.52 -31.51
C THR A 82 11.49 -7.66 -32.51
N VAL A 83 11.53 -7.33 -33.81
CA VAL A 83 11.66 -8.31 -34.88
C VAL A 83 13.07 -8.24 -35.46
N GLN A 84 13.69 -9.40 -35.68
CA GLN A 84 14.91 -9.54 -36.45
C GLN A 84 14.65 -10.45 -37.64
N GLU A 85 15.11 -10.05 -38.82
CA GLU A 85 15.04 -10.89 -40.00
C GLU A 85 16.32 -11.71 -40.15
N ARG A 86 16.17 -13.03 -40.29
CA ARG A 86 17.27 -13.98 -40.49
C ARG A 86 16.86 -15.05 -41.48
N ASP A 87 17.62 -15.18 -42.56
CA ASP A 87 17.36 -16.16 -43.63
C ASP A 87 15.91 -16.09 -44.17
N GLY A 88 15.36 -14.87 -44.25
CA GLY A 88 13.97 -14.61 -44.68
C GLY A 88 12.88 -14.91 -43.65
N ASN A 89 13.23 -15.38 -42.46
CA ASN A 89 12.31 -15.59 -41.33
C ASN A 89 12.29 -14.38 -40.40
N TYR A 90 11.15 -14.16 -39.74
CA TYR A 90 11.04 -13.21 -38.63
C TYR A 90 11.23 -13.91 -37.29
N ASP A 91 12.33 -13.62 -36.62
CA ASP A 91 12.55 -13.94 -35.21
C ASP A 91 11.99 -12.79 -34.36
N VAL A 92 11.12 -13.12 -33.41
CA VAL A 92 10.38 -12.13 -32.61
C VAL A 92 10.78 -12.26 -31.15
N TYR A 93 11.19 -11.15 -30.55
CA TYR A 93 11.68 -11.08 -29.19
C TYR A 93 10.84 -10.12 -28.33
N LEU A 94 10.60 -10.50 -27.09
CA LEU A 94 9.99 -9.70 -26.04
C LEU A 94 11.08 -8.99 -25.22
N GLY A 95 10.81 -7.75 -24.81
CA GLY A 95 11.55 -7.07 -23.73
C GLY A 95 13.06 -7.05 -23.93
N SER A 96 13.79 -7.75 -23.06
CA SER A 96 15.26 -7.77 -23.02
C SER A 96 15.89 -8.87 -23.90
N GLY A 97 15.10 -9.52 -24.76
CA GLY A 97 15.58 -10.52 -25.71
C GLY A 97 14.97 -11.91 -25.54
N GLN A 98 13.88 -12.06 -24.79
CA GLN A 98 13.21 -13.34 -24.63
C GLN A 98 12.49 -13.73 -25.93
N SER A 99 12.83 -14.88 -26.52
CA SER A 99 12.28 -15.28 -27.82
C SER A 99 10.83 -15.75 -27.72
N LEU A 100 9.96 -15.12 -28.52
CA LEU A 100 8.58 -15.56 -28.77
C LEU A 100 8.46 -16.38 -30.05
N VAL A 101 9.23 -16.03 -31.09
CA VAL A 101 9.29 -16.78 -32.36
C VAL A 101 10.75 -16.94 -32.76
N THR A 102 11.14 -18.15 -33.16
CA THR A 102 12.45 -18.42 -33.77
C THR A 102 12.25 -19.32 -34.99
N GLY A 103 12.51 -18.77 -36.17
CA GLY A 103 12.22 -19.43 -37.44
C GLY A 103 10.76 -19.86 -37.52
N ASN A 104 10.53 -21.17 -37.56
CA ASN A 104 9.20 -21.79 -37.66
C ASN A 104 8.64 -22.31 -36.33
N LYS A 105 9.24 -21.94 -35.19
CA LYS A 105 8.77 -22.32 -33.85
C LYS A 105 8.30 -21.09 -33.08
N ALA A 106 7.20 -21.24 -32.36
CA ALA A 106 6.69 -20.22 -31.43
C ALA A 106 6.69 -20.75 -30.00
N ASN A 107 7.19 -19.94 -29.07
CA ASN A 107 7.03 -20.15 -27.64
C ASN A 107 5.69 -19.55 -27.18
N THR A 108 5.16 -20.05 -26.06
CA THR A 108 3.87 -19.59 -25.53
C THR A 108 4.06 -18.76 -24.27
N LEU A 109 3.21 -17.76 -24.10
CA LEU A 109 2.97 -17.09 -22.83
C LEU A 109 1.94 -17.86 -22.00
N SER A 110 2.18 -17.95 -20.70
CA SER A 110 1.20 -18.36 -19.71
C SER A 110 1.09 -17.31 -18.62
N VAL A 111 -0.10 -17.27 -18.00
CA VAL A 111 -0.40 -16.39 -16.89
C VAL A 111 -0.63 -17.25 -15.66
N GLN A 112 0.13 -16.98 -14.60
CA GLN A 112 0.10 -17.77 -13.36
C GLN A 112 0.16 -16.84 -12.15
N PRO A 113 -0.44 -17.20 -11.01
CA PRO A 113 -0.23 -16.46 -9.76
C PRO A 113 1.26 -16.25 -9.49
N SER A 114 1.65 -15.03 -9.14
CA SER A 114 3.04 -14.70 -8.82
C SER A 114 3.47 -15.47 -7.58
N ALA A 115 4.75 -15.88 -7.58
CA ALA A 115 5.32 -16.60 -6.44
C ALA A 115 5.26 -15.78 -5.16
N ALA A 116 5.53 -14.46 -5.24
CA ALA A 116 5.57 -13.56 -4.09
C ALA A 116 4.18 -13.02 -3.65
N ASP A 117 3.19 -13.05 -4.54
CA ASP A 117 1.85 -12.52 -4.28
C ASP A 117 0.82 -13.25 -5.16
N LYS A 118 0.13 -14.22 -4.56
CA LYS A 118 -0.84 -15.06 -5.29
C LYS A 118 -2.08 -14.30 -5.78
N SER A 119 -2.31 -13.08 -5.28
CA SER A 119 -3.39 -12.21 -5.78
C SER A 119 -3.02 -11.54 -7.10
N GLN A 120 -1.74 -11.53 -7.47
CA GLN A 120 -1.26 -10.91 -8.70
C GLN A 120 -0.84 -11.96 -9.71
N ALA A 121 -1.28 -11.80 -10.95
CA ALA A 121 -0.81 -12.63 -12.04
C ALA A 121 0.57 -12.19 -12.55
N SER A 122 1.45 -13.16 -12.79
CA SER A 122 2.73 -13.06 -13.47
C SER A 122 2.63 -13.61 -14.90
N LEU A 123 3.37 -13.02 -15.83
CA LEU A 123 3.52 -13.54 -17.19
C LEU A 123 4.79 -14.39 -17.27
N ARG A 124 4.66 -15.59 -17.83
CA ARG A 124 5.79 -16.49 -18.08
C ARG A 124 5.87 -16.86 -19.54
N ILE A 125 7.07 -16.91 -20.10
CA ILE A 125 7.32 -17.58 -21.38
C ILE A 125 7.65 -19.04 -21.09
N ASN A 126 6.97 -19.94 -21.79
CA ASN A 126 7.21 -21.38 -21.76
C ASN A 126 8.05 -21.77 -22.98
N TYR A 127 9.27 -22.21 -22.70
CA TYR A 127 10.13 -22.90 -23.65
C TYR A 127 9.91 -24.41 -23.53
N GLU A 128 10.51 -25.18 -24.44
CA GLU A 128 10.34 -26.64 -24.51
C GLU A 128 10.73 -27.37 -23.20
N SER A 129 11.70 -26.85 -22.44
CA SER A 129 12.22 -27.50 -21.23
C SER A 129 12.12 -26.68 -19.95
N PHE A 130 11.75 -25.40 -20.02
CA PHE A 130 11.67 -24.52 -18.85
C PHE A 130 10.74 -23.33 -19.10
N SER A 131 10.32 -22.65 -18.02
CA SER A 131 9.56 -21.41 -18.11
C SER A 131 10.25 -20.28 -17.35
N SER A 132 10.23 -19.08 -17.93
CA SER A 132 10.85 -17.88 -17.36
C SER A 132 9.80 -16.81 -17.07
N ASP A 133 9.86 -16.18 -15.90
CA ASP A 133 9.01 -15.02 -15.56
C ASP A 133 9.53 -13.79 -16.32
N VAL A 134 8.62 -13.15 -17.05
CA VAL A 134 8.92 -11.96 -17.86
C VAL A 134 8.15 -10.73 -17.42
N THR A 135 7.40 -10.81 -16.32
CA THR A 135 6.51 -9.73 -15.85
C THR A 135 7.24 -8.39 -15.73
N SER A 136 8.49 -8.39 -15.25
CA SER A 136 9.28 -7.17 -15.04
C SER A 136 9.91 -6.60 -16.32
N VAL A 137 10.00 -7.39 -17.40
CA VAL A 137 10.62 -6.97 -18.67
C VAL A 137 9.60 -6.74 -19.78
N VAL A 138 8.33 -7.09 -19.55
CA VAL A 138 7.23 -6.77 -20.45
C VAL A 138 7.02 -5.26 -20.47
N THR A 139 7.18 -4.68 -21.65
CA THR A 139 6.94 -3.26 -21.92
C THR A 139 6.13 -3.11 -23.21
N GLY A 140 5.48 -1.97 -23.39
CA GLY A 140 4.69 -1.70 -24.59
C GLY A 140 3.40 -2.53 -24.71
N GLY A 141 2.56 -2.13 -25.65
CA GLY A 141 1.24 -2.73 -25.88
C GLY A 141 0.29 -2.65 -24.68
N ALA A 142 -0.89 -3.26 -24.84
CA ALA A 142 -1.90 -3.32 -23.79
C ALA A 142 -1.42 -4.05 -22.52
N ILE A 143 -0.66 -5.15 -22.68
CA ILE A 143 -0.13 -5.94 -21.55
C ILE A 143 0.83 -5.09 -20.70
N GLY A 144 1.79 -4.39 -21.33
CA GLY A 144 2.71 -3.50 -20.62
C GLY A 144 1.98 -2.36 -19.91
N GLY A 145 0.92 -1.81 -20.53
CA GLY A 145 0.04 -0.81 -19.92
C GLY A 145 -0.66 -1.32 -18.66
N LEU A 146 -1.20 -2.54 -18.68
CA LEU A 146 -1.85 -3.16 -17.53
C LEU A 146 -0.89 -3.45 -16.38
N VAL A 147 0.30 -4.00 -16.69
CA VAL A 147 1.34 -4.26 -15.68
C VAL A 147 1.79 -2.95 -15.03
N ARG A 148 2.04 -1.91 -15.84
CA ARG A 148 2.41 -0.58 -15.34
C ARG A 148 1.30 0.05 -14.50
N TYR A 149 0.04 0.02 -14.95
CA TYR A 149 -1.09 0.53 -14.17
C TYR A 149 -1.19 -0.14 -12.80
N ARG A 150 -1.06 -1.47 -12.77
CA ARG A 150 -1.09 -2.25 -11.53
C ARG A 150 0.01 -1.79 -10.58
N GLN A 151 1.25 -1.67 -11.07
CA GLN A 151 2.42 -1.36 -10.25
C GLN A 151 2.49 0.11 -9.82
N ASP A 152 2.25 1.05 -10.73
CA ASP A 152 2.49 2.48 -10.51
C ASP A 152 1.29 3.20 -9.88
N VAL A 153 0.08 2.64 -10.01
CA VAL A 153 -1.16 3.32 -9.62
C VAL A 153 -1.97 2.47 -8.65
N LEU A 154 -2.39 1.27 -9.06
CA LEU A 154 -3.35 0.47 -8.30
C LEU A 154 -2.80 0.05 -6.94
N MET A 155 -1.63 -0.59 -6.91
CA MET A 155 -1.04 -1.11 -5.66
C MET A 155 -0.67 0.00 -4.68
N PRO A 156 0.01 1.09 -5.09
CA PRO A 156 0.25 2.22 -4.20
C PRO A 156 -1.03 2.88 -3.69
N SER A 157 -2.13 2.84 -4.46
CA SER A 157 -3.42 3.39 -4.03
C SER A 157 -4.12 2.51 -3.00
N MET A 158 -4.06 1.19 -3.16
CA MET A 158 -4.55 0.25 -2.14
C MET A 158 -3.76 0.39 -0.83
N ASN A 159 -2.43 0.48 -0.92
CA ASN A 159 -1.57 0.68 0.26
C ASN A 159 -1.87 2.01 0.96
N GLU A 160 -2.05 3.11 0.22
CA GLU A 160 -2.37 4.41 0.83
C GLU A 160 -3.76 4.43 1.47
N LEU A 161 -4.78 3.88 0.79
CA LEU A 161 -6.13 3.77 1.35
C LEU A 161 -6.12 2.96 2.66
N GLY A 162 -5.40 1.83 2.66
CA GLY A 162 -5.23 0.99 3.84
C GLY A 162 -4.44 1.68 4.96
N ARG A 163 -3.42 2.47 4.61
CA ARG A 163 -2.63 3.25 5.58
C ARG A 163 -3.51 4.27 6.29
N VAL A 164 -4.31 5.04 5.54
CA VAL A 164 -5.27 6.00 6.13
C VAL A 164 -6.25 5.27 7.06
N ALA A 165 -6.79 4.12 6.63
CA ALA A 165 -7.70 3.33 7.47
C ALA A 165 -7.04 2.85 8.78
N LEU A 166 -5.77 2.42 8.75
CA LEU A 166 -5.03 2.03 9.95
C LEU A 166 -4.84 3.20 10.90
N VAL A 167 -4.32 4.33 10.43
CA VAL A 167 -4.03 5.48 11.30
C VAL A 167 -5.33 6.06 11.86
N VAL A 168 -6.42 6.10 11.08
CA VAL A 168 -7.74 6.53 11.58
C VAL A 168 -8.25 5.58 12.67
N SER A 169 -8.23 4.27 12.42
CA SER A 169 -8.67 3.26 13.39
C SER A 169 -7.86 3.35 14.69
N ASP A 170 -6.54 3.36 14.56
CA ASP A 170 -5.61 3.41 15.68
C ASP A 170 -5.72 4.70 16.48
N SER A 171 -5.67 5.86 15.82
CA SER A 171 -5.70 7.16 16.51
C SER A 171 -7.01 7.35 17.28
N ILE A 172 -8.15 6.97 16.69
CA ILE A 172 -9.45 7.10 17.35
C ILE A 172 -9.58 6.11 18.51
N ASN A 173 -9.20 4.85 18.30
CA ASN A 173 -9.24 3.83 19.35
C ASN A 173 -8.32 4.22 20.50
N SER A 174 -7.06 4.55 20.21
CA SER A 174 -6.07 4.94 21.20
C SER A 174 -6.53 6.16 21.99
N GLN A 175 -7.11 7.17 21.34
CA GLN A 175 -7.65 8.34 22.04
C GLN A 175 -8.90 8.01 22.89
N LEU A 176 -9.82 7.17 22.41
CA LEU A 176 -10.95 6.69 23.22
C LEU A 176 -10.45 5.93 24.47
N GLY A 177 -9.40 5.12 24.33
CA GLY A 177 -8.77 4.40 25.44
C GLY A 177 -8.18 5.30 26.54
N GLN A 178 -7.94 6.58 26.25
CA GLN A 178 -7.47 7.56 27.25
C GLN A 178 -8.60 8.15 28.09
N GLY A 179 -9.87 7.94 27.72
CA GLY A 179 -11.02 8.54 28.39
C GLY A 179 -11.84 7.54 29.20
N LEU A 180 -12.87 8.08 29.86
CA LEU A 180 -13.92 7.32 30.53
C LEU A 180 -15.27 7.46 29.81
N ASP A 181 -16.00 6.35 29.77
CA ASP A 181 -17.33 6.22 29.22
C ASP A 181 -18.42 6.71 30.18
N ALA A 182 -19.68 6.65 29.76
CA ALA A 182 -20.82 7.12 30.58
C ALA A 182 -21.07 6.26 31.84
N ASN A 183 -20.40 5.11 31.95
CA ASN A 183 -20.42 4.21 33.09
C ASN A 183 -19.19 4.37 34.00
N GLY A 184 -18.30 5.33 33.71
CA GLY A 184 -17.07 5.54 34.46
C GLY A 184 -15.98 4.49 34.17
N GLN A 185 -16.10 3.74 33.08
CA GLN A 185 -15.14 2.73 32.66
C GLN A 185 -14.21 3.29 31.57
N PHE A 186 -12.97 2.81 31.50
CA PHE A 186 -12.08 3.20 30.41
C PHE A 186 -12.63 2.81 29.04
N GLY A 187 -12.31 3.64 28.05
CA GLY A 187 -12.84 3.49 26.69
C GLY A 187 -12.50 2.17 26.02
N SER A 188 -13.48 1.66 25.28
CA SER A 188 -13.32 0.53 24.37
C SER A 188 -13.07 0.99 22.94
N SER A 189 -12.48 0.13 22.12
CA SER A 189 -12.23 0.42 20.70
C SER A 189 -13.51 0.65 19.91
N LEU A 190 -13.57 1.75 19.17
CA LEU A 190 -14.62 2.04 18.21
C LEU A 190 -14.51 1.15 16.97
N PHE A 191 -13.28 0.98 16.47
CA PHE A 191 -12.97 0.15 15.31
C PHE A 191 -12.23 -1.12 15.72
N SER A 192 -12.27 -2.13 14.86
CA SER A 192 -11.49 -3.36 15.03
C SER A 192 -10.01 -3.06 15.27
N SER A 193 -9.38 -3.87 16.15
CA SER A 193 -7.96 -3.71 16.46
C SER A 193 -7.13 -3.79 15.18
N ILE A 194 -6.22 -2.82 15.02
CA ILE A 194 -5.25 -2.84 13.94
C ILE A 194 -4.32 -4.06 14.02
N ASN A 195 -4.18 -4.70 15.19
CA ASN A 195 -3.37 -5.90 15.38
C ASN A 195 -4.21 -7.11 15.80
N SER A 196 -5.43 -7.24 15.29
CA SER A 196 -6.15 -8.51 15.37
C SER A 196 -5.32 -9.66 14.75
N ALA A 197 -5.47 -10.88 15.26
CA ALA A 197 -4.73 -12.04 14.77
C ALA A 197 -4.85 -12.22 13.24
N THR A 198 -6.04 -11.97 12.69
CA THR A 198 -6.28 -12.00 11.25
C THR A 198 -5.49 -10.92 10.51
N ALA A 199 -5.50 -9.67 11.00
CA ALA A 199 -4.75 -8.58 10.37
C ALA A 199 -3.24 -8.81 10.39
N VAL A 200 -2.71 -9.31 11.51
CA VAL A 200 -1.29 -9.64 11.67
C VAL A 200 -0.84 -10.71 10.67
N ALA A 201 -1.63 -11.79 10.52
CA ALA A 201 -1.30 -12.89 9.62
C ALA A 201 -1.43 -12.52 8.13
N GLN A 202 -2.40 -11.66 7.76
CA GLN A 202 -2.66 -11.28 6.37
C GLN A 202 -1.64 -10.31 5.76
N ARG A 203 -0.81 -9.69 6.60
CA ARG A 203 0.22 -8.72 6.17
C ARG A 203 1.48 -9.37 5.63
N SER A 204 1.65 -10.68 5.83
CA SER A 204 2.77 -11.46 5.28
C SER A 204 2.26 -12.41 4.22
N LEU A 205 2.85 -12.32 3.03
CA LEU A 205 2.62 -13.25 1.93
C LEU A 205 3.86 -14.10 1.72
N ALA A 206 3.80 -15.37 2.12
CA ALA A 206 4.87 -16.33 1.90
C ALA A 206 5.03 -16.64 0.41
N SER A 207 6.28 -16.61 -0.07
CA SER A 207 6.57 -16.98 -1.45
C SER A 207 6.28 -18.46 -1.69
N SER A 208 5.73 -18.80 -2.86
CA SER A 208 5.54 -20.21 -3.26
C SER A 208 6.85 -20.97 -3.47
N ASN A 209 7.98 -20.26 -3.52
CA ASN A 209 9.31 -20.85 -3.66
C ASN A 209 9.97 -21.15 -2.31
N ASN A 210 9.30 -20.88 -1.19
CA ASN A 210 9.80 -21.19 0.14
C ASN A 210 9.86 -22.70 0.37
N SER A 211 10.71 -23.08 1.33
CA SER A 211 10.91 -24.47 1.73
C SER A 211 9.60 -25.10 2.24
N THR A 212 9.42 -26.40 1.99
CA THR A 212 8.24 -27.12 2.47
C THR A 212 8.20 -27.10 3.99
N GLY A 213 7.08 -26.63 4.56
CA GLY A 213 6.90 -26.54 6.01
C GLY A 213 7.41 -25.25 6.65
N SER A 214 7.91 -24.30 5.87
CA SER A 214 8.27 -22.97 6.36
C SER A 214 7.07 -22.29 7.03
N GLY A 215 7.32 -21.65 8.17
CA GLY A 215 6.31 -20.85 8.88
C GLY A 215 5.89 -19.60 8.10
N ASN A 216 4.94 -18.85 8.67
CA ASN A 216 4.59 -17.51 8.21
C ASN A 216 5.21 -16.46 9.13
N LEU A 217 5.20 -15.20 8.69
CA LEU A 217 5.53 -14.06 9.56
C LEU A 217 4.24 -13.42 10.08
N ASP A 218 4.22 -13.17 11.37
CA ASP A 218 3.30 -12.23 11.99
C ASP A 218 3.87 -10.82 11.81
N VAL A 219 3.07 -9.92 11.24
CA VAL A 219 3.45 -8.51 11.05
C VAL A 219 2.58 -7.63 11.94
N THR A 220 3.18 -7.15 13.02
CA THR A 220 2.52 -6.31 14.03
C THR A 220 2.83 -4.85 13.77
N ILE A 221 1.82 -3.99 13.80
CA ILE A 221 2.04 -2.54 13.72
C ILE A 221 2.38 -2.02 15.11
N ALA A 222 3.59 -1.52 15.28
CA ALA A 222 4.04 -0.89 16.53
C ALA A 222 3.73 0.62 16.54
N ASN A 223 3.74 1.26 15.36
CA ASN A 223 3.42 2.68 15.21
C ASN A 223 2.72 2.91 13.87
N SER A 224 1.39 3.11 13.91
CA SER A 224 0.60 3.32 12.70
C SER A 224 0.98 4.60 11.95
N GLY A 225 1.37 5.65 12.67
CA GLY A 225 1.78 6.93 12.09
C GLY A 225 3.09 6.85 11.30
N ALA A 226 3.98 5.93 11.66
CA ALA A 226 5.25 5.72 10.97
C ALA A 226 5.12 4.87 9.69
N LEU A 227 3.95 4.28 9.42
CA LEU A 227 3.73 3.45 8.24
C LEU A 227 3.89 4.24 6.94
N THR A 228 4.40 3.55 5.93
CA THR A 228 4.55 4.06 4.56
C THR A 228 3.57 3.37 3.61
N THR A 229 3.61 3.75 2.32
CA THR A 229 2.80 3.14 1.26
C THR A 229 3.52 2.02 0.51
N TYR A 230 4.69 1.62 0.98
CA TYR A 230 5.51 0.62 0.29
C TYR A 230 5.19 -0.80 0.76
N ASP A 231 5.47 -1.75 -0.13
CA ASP A 231 5.59 -3.16 0.23
C ASP A 231 7.07 -3.46 0.53
N TYR A 232 7.33 -4.58 1.19
CA TYR A 232 8.69 -4.99 1.55
C TYR A 232 8.92 -6.44 1.16
N GLU A 233 10.07 -6.72 0.56
CA GLU A 233 10.60 -8.06 0.44
C GLU A 233 11.45 -8.36 1.67
N VAL A 234 11.08 -9.40 2.41
CA VAL A 234 11.83 -9.95 3.52
C VAL A 234 12.47 -11.25 3.05
N LYS A 235 13.79 -11.32 3.02
CA LYS A 235 14.53 -12.49 2.56
C LYS A 235 15.45 -13.04 3.64
N PHE A 236 15.26 -14.31 3.98
CA PHE A 236 16.02 -15.00 5.01
C PHE A 236 17.39 -15.44 4.50
N THR A 237 18.43 -15.11 5.26
CA THR A 237 19.82 -15.52 5.02
C THR A 237 20.21 -16.72 5.88
N SER A 238 19.48 -16.94 6.98
CA SER A 238 19.52 -18.12 7.84
C SER A 238 18.14 -18.33 8.48
N ALA A 239 18.00 -19.22 9.46
CA ALA A 239 16.71 -19.48 10.11
C ALA A 239 16.12 -18.25 10.85
N ASN A 240 16.98 -17.36 11.38
CA ASN A 240 16.55 -16.20 12.16
C ASN A 240 16.97 -14.85 11.54
N GLN A 241 17.99 -14.85 10.68
CA GLN A 241 18.50 -13.63 10.07
C GLN A 241 17.82 -13.37 8.72
N TYR A 242 17.45 -12.12 8.51
CA TYR A 242 16.78 -11.69 7.29
C TYR A 242 17.22 -10.29 6.86
N SER A 243 17.09 -10.01 5.58
CA SER A 243 17.25 -8.69 4.97
C SER A 243 15.89 -8.16 4.55
N VAL A 244 15.72 -6.85 4.58
CA VAL A 244 14.48 -6.18 4.17
C VAL A 244 14.76 -5.18 3.05
N ARG A 245 14.07 -5.35 1.93
CA ARG A 245 14.15 -4.46 0.77
C ARG A 245 12.78 -3.86 0.50
N ARG A 246 12.71 -2.54 0.50
CA ARG A 246 11.46 -1.81 0.21
C ARG A 246 11.17 -1.83 -1.29
N SER A 247 9.89 -1.75 -1.68
CA SER A 247 9.44 -1.88 -3.07
C SER A 247 9.92 -0.77 -4.01
N ASP A 248 10.46 0.33 -3.49
CA ASP A 248 11.15 1.37 -4.27
C ASP A 248 12.65 1.06 -4.50
N GLY A 249 13.12 -0.09 -4.02
CA GLY A 249 14.52 -0.50 -4.10
C GLY A 249 15.39 0.05 -2.98
N THR A 250 14.83 0.60 -1.90
CA THR A 250 15.62 1.02 -0.72
C THR A 250 15.99 -0.18 0.14
N ASP A 251 17.27 -0.34 0.49
CA ASP A 251 17.71 -1.36 1.45
C ASP A 251 17.38 -0.86 2.85
N MET A 252 16.58 -1.64 3.59
CA MET A 252 16.20 -1.32 4.97
C MET A 252 17.16 -1.97 5.97
N GLY A 253 18.10 -2.80 5.51
CA GLY A 253 19.12 -3.44 6.33
C GLY A 253 18.82 -4.91 6.64
N SER A 254 19.60 -5.46 7.57
CA SER A 254 19.50 -6.84 8.05
C SER A 254 19.17 -6.89 9.52
N PHE A 255 18.39 -7.89 9.91
CA PHE A 255 17.77 -8.01 11.23
C PHE A 255 17.75 -9.48 11.68
N ASP A 256 17.43 -9.70 12.95
CA ASP A 256 17.35 -11.04 13.56
C ASP A 256 16.04 -11.20 14.36
N LEU A 257 15.29 -12.27 14.08
CA LEU A 257 14.02 -12.60 14.75
C LEU A 257 14.15 -12.84 16.27
N SER A 258 15.35 -13.12 16.77
CA SER A 258 15.61 -13.31 18.20
C SER A 258 15.83 -12.02 18.99
N THR A 259 15.91 -10.87 18.30
CA THR A 259 16.10 -9.57 18.94
C THR A 259 14.89 -9.20 19.79
N ASN A 260 15.09 -8.84 21.06
CA ASN A 260 14.03 -8.41 21.98
C ASN A 260 14.39 -7.06 22.63
N PRO A 261 13.58 -6.00 22.47
CA PRO A 261 12.36 -5.94 21.66
C PRO A 261 12.63 -6.13 20.16
N ALA A 262 11.64 -6.66 19.44
CA ALA A 262 11.73 -6.84 17.99
C ALA A 262 11.96 -5.48 17.30
N PRO A 263 12.85 -5.40 16.29
CA PRO A 263 13.12 -4.15 15.59
C PRO A 263 11.87 -3.65 14.88
N VAL A 264 11.67 -2.33 14.92
CA VAL A 264 10.58 -1.65 14.23
C VAL A 264 11.10 -1.05 12.93
N ILE A 265 10.53 -1.48 11.79
CA ILE A 265 10.87 -1.08 10.43
C ILE A 265 9.67 -0.29 9.91
N ASP A 266 9.84 1.01 9.63
CA ASP A 266 8.77 1.87 9.10
C ASP A 266 7.41 1.65 9.82
N GLY A 267 7.43 1.51 11.15
CA GLY A 267 6.24 1.36 12.00
C GLY A 267 5.72 -0.06 12.23
N PHE A 268 6.29 -1.10 11.61
CA PHE A 268 5.92 -2.50 11.87
C PHE A 268 7.09 -3.32 12.41
N SER A 269 6.78 -4.42 13.10
CA SER A 269 7.75 -5.42 13.55
C SER A 269 7.36 -6.81 13.04
N LEU A 270 8.33 -7.72 13.01
CA LEU A 270 8.16 -9.09 12.52
C LEU A 270 8.39 -10.10 13.64
N SER A 271 7.57 -11.13 13.69
CA SER A 271 7.78 -12.31 14.52
C SER A 271 7.45 -13.58 13.75
N LEU A 272 8.10 -14.69 14.10
CA LEU A 272 7.81 -15.98 13.49
C LEU A 272 6.47 -16.55 13.99
N ASN A 273 5.68 -17.07 13.06
CA ASN A 273 4.47 -17.81 13.36
C ASN A 273 4.51 -19.19 12.70
N GLY A 274 4.56 -20.24 13.53
CA GLY A 274 4.58 -21.62 13.08
C GLY A 274 5.99 -22.19 12.86
N GLY A 275 6.18 -22.93 11.77
CA GLY A 275 7.39 -23.70 11.48
C GLY A 275 8.65 -22.84 11.33
N GLY A 276 9.83 -23.47 11.44
CA GLY A 276 11.11 -22.80 11.22
C GLY A 276 11.27 -22.29 9.79
N LEU A 277 12.17 -21.33 9.61
CA LEU A 277 12.51 -20.77 8.29
C LEU A 277 13.88 -21.26 7.83
N ALA A 278 14.12 -21.22 6.52
CA ALA A 278 15.38 -21.60 5.92
C ALA A 278 16.00 -20.45 5.12
N ALA A 279 17.32 -20.53 4.91
CA ALA A 279 18.02 -19.61 4.03
C ALA A 279 17.44 -19.69 2.61
N GLY A 280 17.09 -18.53 2.04
CA GLY A 280 16.44 -18.43 0.74
C GLY A 280 14.93 -18.25 0.80
N ASP A 281 14.28 -18.55 1.94
CA ASP A 281 12.86 -18.25 2.13
C ASP A 281 12.62 -16.74 2.04
N SER A 282 11.50 -16.36 1.43
CA SER A 282 11.12 -14.97 1.17
C SER A 282 9.64 -14.72 1.43
N PHE A 283 9.36 -13.51 1.90
CA PHE A 283 8.01 -13.05 2.21
C PHE A 283 7.81 -11.65 1.66
N LYS A 284 6.66 -11.40 1.05
CA LYS A 284 6.22 -10.05 0.71
C LYS A 284 5.37 -9.52 1.87
N VAL A 285 5.88 -8.50 2.55
CA VAL A 285 5.19 -7.82 3.65
C VAL A 285 4.44 -6.61 3.10
N ILE A 286 3.14 -6.56 3.39
CA ILE A 286 2.16 -5.58 2.91
C ILE A 286 1.42 -4.93 4.10
N PRO A 287 2.09 -4.11 4.94
CA PRO A 287 1.57 -3.72 6.26
C PRO A 287 0.19 -3.06 6.24
N THR A 288 -0.09 -2.31 5.17
CA THR A 288 -1.26 -1.42 5.07
C THR A 288 -2.37 -1.97 4.16
N ARG A 289 -2.04 -2.78 3.16
CA ARG A 289 -2.88 -3.08 1.99
C ARG A 289 -4.31 -3.54 2.30
N ALA A 290 -4.47 -4.47 3.23
CA ALA A 290 -5.75 -5.08 3.53
C ALA A 290 -6.64 -4.24 4.47
N ALA A 291 -6.06 -3.25 5.15
CA ALA A 291 -6.71 -2.62 6.30
C ALA A 291 -8.00 -1.85 5.95
N ALA A 292 -8.06 -1.24 4.78
CA ALA A 292 -9.28 -0.57 4.31
C ALA A 292 -10.43 -1.57 4.05
N GLY A 293 -10.11 -2.79 3.63
CA GLY A 293 -11.09 -3.86 3.46
C GLY A 293 -11.54 -4.50 4.77
N SER A 294 -10.71 -4.44 5.82
CA SER A 294 -10.95 -5.13 7.10
C SER A 294 -11.37 -4.23 8.26
N ILE A 295 -11.38 -2.91 8.07
CA ILE A 295 -11.85 -1.97 9.10
C ILE A 295 -13.34 -2.19 9.35
N THR A 296 -13.69 -2.39 10.62
CA THR A 296 -15.07 -2.64 11.08
C THR A 296 -15.34 -1.81 12.32
N THR A 297 -16.53 -1.22 12.45
CA THR A 297 -16.94 -0.60 13.71
C THR A 297 -17.39 -1.68 14.69
N THR A 298 -16.72 -1.79 15.84
CA THR A 298 -16.97 -2.82 16.86
C THR A 298 -17.84 -2.31 18.01
N LEU A 299 -17.86 -1.00 18.26
CA LEU A 299 -18.65 -0.40 19.34
C LEU A 299 -20.11 -0.22 18.89
N THR A 300 -21.04 -0.87 19.59
CA THR A 300 -22.48 -0.79 19.31
C THR A 300 -23.25 0.02 20.34
N ASP A 301 -22.71 0.19 21.54
CA ASP A 301 -23.32 0.95 22.63
C ASP A 301 -22.72 2.35 22.73
N ALA A 302 -23.56 3.38 22.60
CA ALA A 302 -23.14 4.76 22.69
C ALA A 302 -22.68 5.17 24.10
N ASN A 303 -23.15 4.47 25.15
CA ASN A 303 -22.70 4.74 26.52
C ASN A 303 -21.23 4.36 26.75
N LYS A 304 -20.65 3.54 25.86
CA LYS A 304 -19.23 3.16 25.89
C LYS A 304 -18.30 4.14 25.18
N LEU A 305 -18.83 5.25 24.67
CA LEU A 305 -18.01 6.32 24.10
C LEU A 305 -17.32 7.07 25.24
N ALA A 306 -16.01 6.91 25.32
CA ALA A 306 -15.19 7.47 26.37
C ALA A 306 -14.84 8.94 26.11
N PHE A 307 -15.72 9.85 26.54
CA PHE A 307 -15.60 11.28 26.27
C PHE A 307 -15.06 12.10 27.45
N ALA A 308 -15.11 11.56 28.66
CA ALA A 308 -14.61 12.21 29.86
C ALA A 308 -13.09 11.98 30.02
N GLY A 309 -12.38 12.93 30.63
CA GLY A 309 -11.01 12.69 31.08
C GLY A 309 -11.00 11.77 32.32
N PRO A 310 -9.97 10.93 32.52
CA PRO A 310 -9.98 9.90 33.55
C PRO A 310 -9.77 10.41 34.98
N ILE A 311 -9.18 11.59 35.11
CA ILE A 311 -8.90 12.23 36.40
C ILE A 311 -9.52 13.62 36.39
N SER A 312 -10.15 14.00 37.49
CA SER A 312 -10.66 15.35 37.73
C SER A 312 -9.95 15.98 38.92
N ALA A 313 -9.77 17.29 38.86
CA ALA A 313 -9.23 18.08 39.96
C ALA A 313 -10.32 18.97 40.56
N THR A 314 -10.35 19.04 41.89
CA THR A 314 -11.25 19.90 42.65
C THR A 314 -10.47 20.66 43.73
N ALA A 315 -10.80 21.94 43.92
CA ALA A 315 -10.23 22.75 45.00
C ALA A 315 -10.90 22.41 46.34
N GLY A 316 -10.11 22.41 47.41
CA GLY A 316 -10.64 22.29 48.77
C GLY A 316 -11.54 23.47 49.12
N SER A 317 -12.65 23.21 49.80
CA SER A 317 -13.59 24.25 50.23
C SER A 317 -13.02 25.23 51.26
N GLY A 318 -11.93 24.83 51.94
CA GLY A 318 -11.19 25.67 52.88
C GLY A 318 -10.06 26.49 52.24
N ASN A 319 -9.90 26.44 50.92
CA ASN A 319 -8.85 27.20 50.25
C ASN A 319 -9.12 28.71 50.40
N SER A 320 -8.08 29.44 50.77
CA SER A 320 -8.14 30.88 51.02
C SER A 320 -7.24 31.70 50.08
N GLY A 321 -6.32 31.04 49.38
CA GLY A 321 -5.49 31.65 48.36
C GLY A 321 -6.20 31.82 47.02
N THR A 322 -5.43 32.32 46.05
CA THR A 322 -5.87 32.50 44.65
C THR A 322 -5.44 31.35 43.75
N GLY A 323 -4.95 30.25 44.34
CA GLY A 323 -4.45 29.10 43.62
C GLY A 323 -5.53 28.47 42.74
N THR A 324 -5.18 28.15 41.51
CA THR A 324 -6.05 27.44 40.56
C THR A 324 -5.37 26.17 40.07
N ILE A 325 -6.15 25.12 39.81
CA ILE A 325 -5.65 23.88 39.22
C ILE A 325 -6.35 23.62 37.88
N THR A 326 -5.58 23.26 36.85
CA THR A 326 -6.15 22.80 35.58
C THR A 326 -6.62 21.36 35.71
N GLN A 327 -7.66 20.99 34.95
CA GLN A 327 -8.11 19.61 34.93
C GLN A 327 -6.98 18.68 34.43
N PRO A 328 -6.65 17.61 35.16
CA PRO A 328 -5.44 16.83 34.94
C PRO A 328 -5.58 15.86 33.76
N THR A 329 -4.45 15.46 33.18
CA THR A 329 -4.33 14.42 32.16
C THR A 329 -3.35 13.34 32.62
N LEU A 330 -3.44 12.14 32.04
CA LEU A 330 -2.38 11.14 32.23
C LEU A 330 -1.12 11.59 31.50
N GLY A 331 0.05 11.40 32.12
CA GLY A 331 1.35 11.73 31.52
C GLY A 331 1.82 10.71 30.48
N GLU A 332 1.27 9.50 30.53
CA GLU A 332 1.54 8.44 29.56
C GLU A 332 0.24 7.99 28.88
N SER A 333 0.34 7.63 27.61
CA SER A 333 -0.79 7.08 26.85
C SER A 333 -0.99 5.60 27.17
N LEU A 334 -2.22 5.22 27.51
CA LEU A 334 -2.61 3.82 27.67
C LEU A 334 -2.66 3.12 26.30
N ASP A 335 -2.00 1.97 26.17
CA ASP A 335 -2.14 1.12 24.99
C ASP A 335 -3.48 0.37 25.05
N ILE A 336 -4.45 0.79 24.25
CA ILE A 336 -5.77 0.13 24.20
C ILE A 336 -5.69 -1.34 23.72
N TYR A 337 -4.59 -1.76 23.12
CA TYR A 337 -4.36 -3.12 22.65
C TYR A 337 -3.48 -3.97 23.59
N GLY A 338 -2.97 -3.40 24.68
CA GLY A 338 -2.02 -4.05 25.60
C GLY A 338 -2.61 -5.16 26.51
N GLY A 339 -3.90 -5.47 26.35
CA GLY A 339 -4.53 -6.62 26.99
C GLY A 339 -4.52 -6.55 28.52
N ALA A 340 -3.93 -7.57 29.15
CA ALA A 340 -3.96 -7.73 30.62
C ALA A 340 -3.19 -6.63 31.36
N ASP A 341 -2.07 -6.14 30.82
CA ASP A 341 -1.32 -5.06 31.47
C ASP A 341 -2.11 -3.75 31.44
N THR A 342 -2.73 -3.41 30.30
CA THR A 342 -3.62 -2.25 30.19
C THR A 342 -4.78 -2.33 31.19
N ALA A 343 -5.43 -3.49 31.30
CA ALA A 343 -6.52 -3.68 32.26
C ALA A 343 -6.04 -3.50 33.72
N LEU A 344 -4.83 -3.97 34.02
CA LEU A 344 -4.19 -3.76 35.32
C LEU A 344 -3.89 -2.28 35.57
N VAL A 345 -3.35 -1.56 34.58
CA VAL A 345 -3.05 -0.13 34.70
C VAL A 345 -4.32 0.70 34.89
N GLN A 346 -5.35 0.45 34.08
CA GLN A 346 -6.65 1.11 34.18
C GLN A 346 -7.27 0.95 35.58
N LYS A 347 -7.25 -0.27 36.12
CA LYS A 347 -7.77 -0.55 37.46
C LYS A 347 -6.89 0.07 38.56
N ALA A 348 -5.58 0.06 38.38
CA ALA A 348 -4.67 0.70 39.32
C ALA A 348 -4.88 2.23 39.38
N ILE A 349 -5.20 2.87 38.25
CA ILE A 349 -5.52 4.32 38.23
C ILE A 349 -6.74 4.60 39.11
N SER A 350 -7.81 3.81 39.01
CA SER A 350 -8.99 4.01 39.86
C SER A 350 -8.71 3.70 41.33
N ASP A 351 -7.98 2.61 41.62
CA ASP A 351 -7.69 2.15 42.99
C ASP A 351 -6.67 3.04 43.72
N SER A 352 -5.84 3.79 42.99
CA SER A 352 -4.80 4.68 43.56
C SER A 352 -5.30 6.11 43.83
N MET A 353 -6.54 6.42 43.48
CA MET A 353 -7.17 7.72 43.67
C MET A 353 -8.13 7.69 44.88
N PRO A 354 -8.36 8.81 45.58
CA PRO A 354 -7.86 10.15 45.30
C PRO A 354 -6.43 10.41 45.81
N VAL A 355 -5.77 11.41 45.19
CA VAL A 355 -4.51 12.00 45.65
C VAL A 355 -4.74 13.46 46.00
N ARG A 356 -4.29 13.89 47.18
CA ARG A 356 -4.44 15.26 47.66
C ARG A 356 -3.12 16.00 47.64
N VAL A 357 -3.09 17.13 46.96
CA VAL A 357 -1.99 18.09 46.95
C VAL A 357 -2.26 19.13 48.05
N VAL A 358 -1.33 19.33 48.97
CA VAL A 358 -1.47 20.30 50.08
C VAL A 358 -0.25 21.23 50.08
N PHE A 359 -0.49 22.54 50.11
CA PHE A 359 0.57 23.55 50.02
C PHE A 359 1.05 23.98 51.40
N ASP A 360 2.37 24.05 51.55
CA ASP A 360 3.03 24.62 52.74
C ASP A 360 3.03 26.17 52.65
N ALA A 361 3.61 26.86 53.64
CA ALA A 361 3.78 28.31 53.58
C ALA A 361 4.80 28.71 52.51
N ALA A 362 4.48 29.75 51.73
CA ALA A 362 5.41 30.32 50.78
C ALA A 362 6.58 31.03 51.50
N SER A 363 7.80 30.80 51.05
CA SER A 363 9.01 31.42 51.61
C SER A 363 10.04 31.66 50.52
N GLY A 364 10.62 32.86 50.48
CA GLY A 364 11.72 33.18 49.55
C GLY A 364 11.37 33.05 48.06
N GLY A 365 10.10 33.25 47.69
CA GLY A 365 9.64 33.13 46.29
C GLY A 365 9.32 31.71 45.82
N SER A 366 9.41 30.71 46.70
CA SER A 366 9.02 29.32 46.44
C SER A 366 8.00 28.85 47.48
N GLN A 367 7.18 27.87 47.12
CA GLN A 367 6.21 27.25 48.01
C GLN A 367 6.26 25.73 47.84
N GLY A 368 6.52 25.03 48.94
CA GLY A 368 6.47 23.57 48.96
C GLY A 368 5.04 23.03 48.88
N TYR A 369 4.89 21.82 48.34
CA TYR A 369 3.66 21.05 48.46
C TYR A 369 3.97 19.59 48.79
N LYS A 370 3.00 18.93 49.44
CA LYS A 370 3.04 17.51 49.78
C LYS A 370 1.87 16.80 49.13
N LEU A 371 2.13 15.56 48.70
CA LEU A 371 1.15 14.68 48.09
C LEU A 371 0.76 13.60 49.09
N TYR A 372 -0.53 13.41 49.27
CA TYR A 372 -1.09 12.39 50.15
C TYR A 372 -2.01 11.45 49.39
N ASP A 373 -1.92 10.15 49.68
CA ASP A 373 -2.90 9.18 49.21
C ASP A 373 -4.20 9.20 50.04
N ALA A 374 -5.18 8.40 49.63
CA ALA A 374 -6.47 8.27 50.31
C ALA A 374 -6.37 7.82 51.79
N LYS A 375 -5.27 7.14 52.18
CA LYS A 375 -5.00 6.72 53.56
C LYS A 375 -4.27 7.80 54.37
N GLY A 376 -3.94 8.93 53.75
CA GLY A 376 -3.18 10.02 54.37
C GLY A 376 -1.66 9.77 54.42
N THR A 377 -1.16 8.76 53.71
CA THR A 377 0.28 8.50 53.60
C THR A 377 0.88 9.51 52.63
N GLN A 378 1.99 10.14 53.01
CA GLN A 378 2.71 11.03 52.10
C GLN A 378 3.37 10.19 51.00
N ILE A 379 3.04 10.48 49.75
CA ILE A 379 3.55 9.75 48.57
C ILE A 379 4.57 10.56 47.74
N GLY A 380 4.70 11.85 48.02
CA GLY A 380 5.67 12.70 47.33
C GLY A 380 5.63 14.15 47.81
N THR A 381 6.56 14.95 47.30
CA THR A 381 6.70 16.38 47.58
C THR A 381 7.17 17.11 46.33
N GLY A 382 6.91 18.41 46.25
CA GLY A 382 7.51 19.27 45.24
C GLY A 382 7.46 20.73 45.65
N SER A 383 7.74 21.63 44.70
CA SER A 383 7.67 23.07 44.92
C SER A 383 7.10 23.79 43.72
N VAL A 384 6.40 24.89 43.96
CA VAL A 384 5.88 25.81 42.96
C VAL A 384 6.40 27.22 43.24
N VAL A 385 6.37 28.08 42.23
CA VAL A 385 6.56 29.53 42.39
C VAL A 385 5.18 30.19 42.41
N PRO A 386 4.73 30.76 43.54
CA PRO A 386 3.44 31.43 43.62
C PRO A 386 3.31 32.55 42.59
N GLY A 387 2.13 32.65 41.96
CA GLY A 387 1.80 33.66 40.95
C GLY A 387 2.24 33.31 39.53
N GLN A 388 2.81 32.11 39.31
CA GLN A 388 3.19 31.59 37.99
C GLN A 388 2.36 30.35 37.63
N ASP A 389 2.36 29.99 36.35
CA ASP A 389 1.83 28.71 35.88
C ASP A 389 2.88 27.62 36.07
N ASN A 390 2.69 26.79 37.09
CA ASN A 390 3.60 25.71 37.46
C ASN A 390 3.09 24.39 36.89
N LYS A 391 3.81 23.80 35.95
CA LYS A 391 3.52 22.44 35.45
C LYS A 391 3.97 21.40 36.49
N LEU A 392 3.07 20.52 36.88
CA LEU A 392 3.32 19.43 37.82
C LEU A 392 3.13 18.10 37.10
N SER A 393 4.17 17.26 37.16
CA SER A 393 4.13 15.84 36.82
C SER A 393 4.11 15.05 38.12
N ILE A 394 2.93 14.57 38.52
CA ILE A 394 2.73 13.85 39.78
C ILE A 394 2.86 12.34 39.52
N ALA A 395 3.92 11.72 40.04
CA ALA A 395 4.08 10.27 40.01
C ALA A 395 3.23 9.63 41.12
N VAL A 396 2.17 8.93 40.73
CA VAL A 396 1.26 8.22 41.65
C VAL A 396 1.65 6.73 41.68
N PRO A 397 2.00 6.17 42.85
CA PRO A 397 2.22 4.73 43.00
C PRO A 397 0.95 3.94 42.67
N MET A 398 1.08 2.98 41.77
CA MET A 398 0.00 2.07 41.39
C MET A 398 -0.33 1.15 42.56
N ARG A 399 -1.60 1.08 42.94
CA ARG A 399 -2.12 0.22 44.00
C ARG A 399 -3.17 -0.75 43.48
N ASP A 400 -3.27 -1.90 44.13
CA ASP A 400 -4.37 -2.84 43.96
C ASP A 400 -5.62 -2.41 44.78
N ALA A 401 -6.72 -3.15 44.66
CA ALA A 401 -7.95 -2.88 45.39
C ALA A 401 -7.83 -3.00 46.92
N SER A 402 -6.78 -3.68 47.43
CA SER A 402 -6.47 -3.75 48.86
C SER A 402 -5.61 -2.57 49.33
N GLY A 403 -5.12 -1.76 48.38
CA GLY A 403 -4.23 -0.64 48.59
C GLY A 403 -2.75 -1.04 48.71
N ASN A 404 -2.36 -2.25 48.30
CA ASN A 404 -0.96 -2.67 48.24
C ASN A 404 -0.29 -2.14 46.96
N PRO A 405 1.00 -1.79 46.98
CA PRO A 405 1.71 -1.35 45.79
C PRO A 405 1.82 -2.49 44.76
N ILE A 406 1.56 -2.18 43.50
CA ILE A 406 1.84 -3.08 42.38
C ILE A 406 3.31 -2.93 42.00
N LEU A 407 4.05 -4.04 41.98
CA LEU A 407 5.49 -4.05 41.71
C LEU A 407 5.79 -4.40 40.24
N ASP A 408 6.90 -3.89 39.72
CA ASP A 408 7.47 -4.28 38.44
C ASP A 408 8.24 -5.62 38.54
N GLY A 409 8.78 -6.10 37.41
CA GLY A 409 9.58 -7.33 37.38
C GLY A 409 10.89 -7.28 38.19
N SER A 410 11.29 -6.09 38.65
CA SER A 410 12.47 -5.86 39.50
C SER A 410 12.10 -5.65 40.98
N GLY A 411 10.81 -5.70 41.33
CA GLY A 411 10.31 -5.51 42.69
C GLY A 411 10.11 -4.05 43.10
N ASN A 412 10.20 -3.07 42.19
CA ASN A 412 9.94 -1.66 42.49
C ASN A 412 8.46 -1.31 42.29
N PRO A 413 7.87 -0.41 43.10
CA PRO A 413 6.50 0.06 42.86
C PRO A 413 6.37 0.72 41.48
N ARG A 414 5.42 0.24 40.69
CA ARG A 414 5.02 0.90 39.44
C ARG A 414 4.35 2.23 39.77
N THR A 415 4.54 3.23 38.93
CA THR A 415 3.89 4.54 39.05
C THR A 415 3.26 4.93 37.73
N PHE A 416 2.25 5.78 37.76
CA PHE A 416 1.75 6.50 36.59
C PHE A 416 1.85 8.00 36.83
N ALA A 417 2.15 8.77 35.78
CA ALA A 417 2.23 10.21 35.87
C ALA A 417 0.86 10.86 35.66
N VAL A 418 0.57 11.89 36.45
CA VAL A 418 -0.58 12.77 36.31
C VAL A 418 -0.08 14.18 36.10
N GLU A 419 -0.40 14.74 34.94
CA GLU A 419 0.01 16.09 34.53
C GLU A 419 -1.09 17.10 34.86
N THR A 420 -0.70 18.20 35.51
CA THR A 420 -1.59 19.33 35.78
C THR A 420 -0.78 20.63 35.88
N THR A 421 -1.46 21.78 35.87
CA THR A 421 -0.83 23.09 36.10
C THR A 421 -1.47 23.75 37.31
N ILE A 422 -0.62 24.21 38.22
CA ILE A 422 -1.00 25.04 39.37
C ILE A 422 -0.66 26.49 39.03
N GLY A 423 -1.69 27.31 38.88
CA GLY A 423 -1.60 28.76 38.69
C GLY A 423 -1.95 29.53 39.96
N GLY A 424 -1.78 30.86 39.91
CA GLY A 424 -2.13 31.74 41.03
C GLY A 424 -1.22 31.54 42.25
N SER A 425 -1.66 32.02 43.42
CA SER A 425 -0.91 31.89 44.68
C SER A 425 -1.73 31.12 45.72
N PRO A 426 -1.52 29.80 45.86
CA PRO A 426 -2.10 29.02 46.95
C PRO A 426 -1.67 29.58 48.32
N ALA A 427 -2.59 29.66 49.27
CA ALA A 427 -2.29 29.97 50.66
C ALA A 427 -1.79 28.71 51.41
N THR A 428 -1.29 28.90 52.63
CA THR A 428 -0.87 27.77 53.48
C THR A 428 -2.07 26.88 53.80
N ASN A 429 -1.88 25.56 53.66
CA ASN A 429 -2.92 24.53 53.80
C ASN A 429 -4.02 24.55 52.73
N ASP A 430 -3.90 25.37 51.68
CA ASP A 430 -4.73 25.19 50.49
C ASP A 430 -4.47 23.79 49.93
N SER A 431 -5.53 23.16 49.42
CA SER A 431 -5.44 21.82 48.87
C SER A 431 -6.23 21.64 47.59
N PHE A 432 -5.76 20.74 46.74
CA PHE A 432 -6.49 20.27 45.57
C PHE A 432 -6.54 18.75 45.62
N THR A 433 -7.71 18.19 45.34
CA THR A 433 -7.92 16.75 45.31
C THR A 433 -8.04 16.31 43.86
N LEU A 434 -7.15 15.39 43.46
CA LEU A 434 -7.22 14.65 42.22
C LEU A 434 -8.01 13.38 42.47
N SER A 435 -9.10 13.18 41.75
CA SER A 435 -10.01 12.04 41.91
C SER A 435 -10.17 11.32 40.59
N PHE A 436 -10.44 10.02 40.66
CA PHE A 436 -10.89 9.26 39.49
C PHE A 436 -12.28 9.76 39.06
N ASN A 437 -12.43 10.09 37.78
CA ASN A 437 -13.59 10.82 37.27
C ASN A 437 -14.76 9.89 36.87
N ALA A 438 -15.10 8.91 37.70
CA ALA A 438 -16.11 7.89 37.40
C ALA A 438 -17.51 8.48 37.09
N ASP A 439 -17.86 9.60 37.74
CA ASP A 439 -19.14 10.29 37.57
C ASP A 439 -19.10 11.44 36.55
N GLY A 440 -18.01 11.56 35.79
CA GLY A 440 -17.73 12.65 34.85
C GLY A 440 -18.59 12.69 33.59
N LYS A 441 -19.89 12.36 33.66
CA LYS A 441 -20.77 12.19 32.48
C LYS A 441 -20.96 13.46 31.64
N ALA A 442 -20.70 14.64 32.21
CA ALA A 442 -20.75 15.93 31.52
C ALA A 442 -19.37 16.41 31.03
N ASP A 443 -18.30 15.69 31.34
CA ASP A 443 -16.94 16.00 30.88
C ASP A 443 -16.76 15.54 29.43
N ASN A 444 -16.31 16.46 28.58
CA ASN A 444 -16.08 16.22 27.15
C ASN A 444 -14.62 16.43 26.73
N ARG A 445 -13.67 16.48 27.68
CA ARG A 445 -12.24 16.71 27.38
C ARG A 445 -11.68 15.69 26.39
N ASN A 446 -12.01 14.41 26.54
CA ASN A 446 -11.54 13.39 25.61
C ASN A 446 -12.27 13.46 24.25
N ALA A 447 -13.53 13.92 24.23
CA ALA A 447 -14.23 14.20 22.98
C ALA A 447 -13.58 15.35 22.19
N ASN A 448 -13.11 16.40 22.88
CA ASN A 448 -12.35 17.48 22.23
C ASN A 448 -11.01 16.97 21.69
N ALA A 449 -10.29 16.14 22.45
CA ALA A 449 -9.05 15.51 21.97
C ALA A 449 -9.29 14.61 20.74
N LEU A 450 -10.43 13.91 20.68
CA LEU A 450 -10.85 13.15 19.49
C LEU A 450 -11.13 14.05 18.30
N LEU A 451 -11.75 15.21 18.51
CA LEU A 451 -12.01 16.20 17.46
C LEU A 451 -10.70 16.75 16.89
N ASP A 452 -9.71 17.02 17.76
CA ASP A 452 -8.40 17.54 17.36
C ASP A 452 -7.64 16.60 16.42
N LEU A 453 -7.88 15.28 16.52
CA LEU A 453 -7.29 14.29 15.60
C LEU A 453 -7.62 14.55 14.13
N GLN A 454 -8.74 15.21 13.84
CA GLN A 454 -9.12 15.53 12.46
C GLN A 454 -8.06 16.38 11.75
N THR A 455 -7.40 17.29 12.48
CA THR A 455 -6.42 18.24 11.94
C THR A 455 -4.99 17.91 12.35
N LYS A 456 -4.80 17.10 13.40
CA LYS A 456 -3.50 16.65 13.86
C LYS A 456 -2.77 15.87 12.77
N SER A 457 -1.48 16.14 12.62
CA SER A 457 -0.61 15.34 11.75
C SER A 457 -0.28 14.00 12.39
N THR A 458 -0.96 12.95 11.94
CA THR A 458 -0.84 11.59 12.47
C THR A 458 -0.36 10.59 11.41
N VAL A 459 -0.44 10.94 10.13
CA VAL A 459 -0.16 10.04 9.01
C VAL A 459 1.22 10.33 8.43
N GLY A 460 2.09 9.31 8.35
CA GLY A 460 3.44 9.43 7.76
C GLY A 460 4.42 10.28 8.58
N THR A 461 4.44 10.08 9.89
CA THR A 461 5.27 10.86 10.84
C THR A 461 6.74 10.45 10.85
N ASN A 462 7.12 9.37 10.17
CA ASN A 462 8.52 8.90 10.12
C ASN A 462 9.45 9.83 9.32
N SER A 463 8.91 10.63 8.40
CA SER A 463 9.69 11.45 7.45
C SER A 463 9.57 12.97 7.67
N GLY A 464 9.03 13.41 8.82
CA GLY A 464 8.79 14.82 9.12
C GLY A 464 7.55 15.02 10.00
N THR A 465 6.89 16.18 9.88
CA THR A 465 5.75 16.56 10.73
C THR A 465 4.51 15.68 10.53
N GLY A 466 4.46 14.85 9.48
CA GLY A 466 3.29 14.06 9.08
C GLY A 466 2.16 14.92 8.47
N THR A 467 1.06 14.28 8.11
CA THR A 467 -0.14 14.94 7.57
C THR A 467 -1.42 14.50 8.29
N SER A 468 -2.48 15.30 8.17
CA SER A 468 -3.80 14.95 8.70
C SER A 468 -4.48 13.86 7.87
N PHE A 469 -5.51 13.21 8.43
CA PHE A 469 -6.31 12.21 7.69
C PHE A 469 -6.87 12.76 6.38
N THR A 470 -7.38 14.00 6.42
CA THR A 470 -7.97 14.66 5.25
C THR A 470 -6.93 14.97 4.19
N SER A 471 -5.73 15.41 4.60
CA SER A 471 -4.64 15.72 3.68
C SER A 471 -4.08 14.45 3.03
N ALA A 472 -3.94 13.36 3.78
CA ALA A 472 -3.50 12.07 3.25
C ALA A 472 -4.49 11.52 2.22
N TYR A 473 -5.79 11.55 2.52
CA TYR A 473 -6.82 11.14 1.55
C TYR A 473 -6.87 12.07 0.32
N ALA A 474 -6.71 13.38 0.50
CA ALA A 474 -6.63 14.32 -0.61
C ALA A 474 -5.42 14.04 -1.52
N ALA A 475 -4.25 13.75 -0.94
CA ALA A 475 -3.04 13.39 -1.68
C ALA A 475 -3.21 12.08 -2.48
N LEU A 476 -3.96 11.10 -1.96
CA LEU A 476 -4.32 9.90 -2.72
C LEU A 476 -5.13 10.26 -3.97
N VAL A 477 -6.19 11.06 -3.80
CA VAL A 477 -7.06 11.49 -4.92
C VAL A 477 -6.27 12.32 -5.94
N GLU A 478 -5.44 13.26 -5.46
CA GLU A 478 -4.57 14.08 -6.30
C GLU A 478 -3.60 13.22 -7.12
N ARG A 479 -2.92 12.25 -6.48
CA ARG A 479 -1.98 11.36 -7.16
C ARG A 479 -2.66 10.53 -8.25
N VAL A 480 -3.83 9.96 -7.97
CA VAL A 480 -4.60 9.20 -8.96
C VAL A 480 -5.06 10.13 -10.10
N GLY A 481 -5.56 11.32 -9.78
CA GLY A 481 -5.99 12.32 -10.77
C GLY A 481 -4.84 12.79 -11.66
N ALA A 482 -3.67 13.07 -11.08
CA ALA A 482 -2.47 13.47 -11.81
C ALA A 482 -1.97 12.37 -12.73
N LYS A 483 -1.93 11.11 -12.26
CA LYS A 483 -1.57 9.95 -13.10
C LYS A 483 -2.56 9.73 -14.24
N ALA A 484 -3.86 9.91 -14.00
CA ALA A 484 -4.87 9.81 -15.04
C ALA A 484 -4.72 10.93 -16.09
N SER A 485 -4.54 12.18 -15.66
CA SER A 485 -4.31 13.31 -16.56
C SER A 485 -3.04 13.13 -17.39
N GLN A 486 -1.94 12.68 -16.77
CA GLN A 486 -0.71 12.36 -17.47
C GLN A 486 -0.93 11.26 -18.51
N ALA A 487 -1.63 10.18 -18.15
CA ALA A 487 -1.92 9.09 -19.09
C ALA A 487 -2.76 9.56 -20.29
N THR A 488 -3.70 10.50 -20.10
CA THR A 488 -4.47 11.11 -21.19
C THR A 488 -3.58 11.92 -22.14
N ILE A 489 -2.65 12.71 -21.60
CA ILE A 489 -1.68 13.49 -22.38
C ILE A 489 -0.78 12.55 -23.17
N ASP A 490 -0.21 11.53 -22.51
CA ASP A 490 0.66 10.54 -23.13
C ASP A 490 -0.05 9.78 -24.26
N THR A 491 -1.31 9.39 -24.04
CA THR A 491 -2.15 8.72 -25.06
C THR A 491 -2.39 9.62 -26.26
N THR A 492 -2.71 10.89 -26.05
CA THR A 492 -2.96 11.85 -27.13
C THR A 492 -1.70 12.07 -27.98
N ALA A 493 -0.56 12.26 -27.33
CA ALA A 493 0.72 12.46 -28.00
C ALA A 493 1.15 11.22 -28.79
N THR A 494 1.08 10.03 -28.18
CA THR A 494 1.47 8.78 -28.83
C THR A 494 0.54 8.39 -29.97
N GLN A 495 -0.76 8.70 -29.90
CA GLN A 495 -1.69 8.54 -31.02
C GLN A 495 -1.34 9.44 -32.20
N ALA A 496 -0.92 10.69 -31.96
CA ALA A 496 -0.48 11.58 -33.03
C ALA A 496 0.77 11.06 -33.73
N VAL A 497 1.74 10.54 -32.96
CA VAL A 497 2.95 9.90 -33.51
C VAL A 497 2.59 8.65 -34.32
N LEU A 498 1.72 7.79 -33.78
CA LEU A 498 1.26 6.59 -34.48
C LEU A 498 0.58 6.94 -35.81
N LYS A 499 -0.29 7.96 -35.81
CA LYS A 499 -0.95 8.45 -37.02
C LYS A 499 0.07 8.91 -38.07
N SER A 500 1.00 9.77 -37.69
CA SER A 500 2.04 10.27 -38.59
C SER A 500 2.94 9.16 -39.14
N ALA A 501 3.32 8.19 -38.31
CA ALA A 501 4.10 7.02 -38.73
C ALA A 501 3.30 6.12 -39.69
N THR A 502 2.00 5.93 -39.43
CA THR A 502 1.12 5.15 -40.30
C THR A 502 0.93 5.82 -41.66
N GLU A 503 0.71 7.14 -41.68
CA GLU A 503 0.61 7.93 -42.92
C GLU A 503 1.91 7.86 -43.72
N SER A 504 3.07 7.99 -43.05
CA SER A 504 4.39 7.88 -43.69
C SER A 504 4.62 6.49 -44.29
N ARG A 505 4.24 5.42 -43.57
CA ARG A 505 4.29 4.04 -44.09
C ARG A 505 3.37 3.88 -45.30
N SER A 506 2.14 4.37 -45.22
CA SER A 506 1.15 4.27 -46.30
C SER A 506 1.55 5.09 -47.53
N ALA A 507 2.31 6.18 -47.37
CA ALA A 507 2.83 6.95 -48.50
C ALA A 507 3.91 6.18 -49.29
N VAL A 508 4.70 5.34 -48.62
CA VAL A 508 5.72 4.48 -49.26
C VAL A 508 5.11 3.18 -49.78
N SER A 509 4.13 2.63 -49.07
CA SER A 509 3.44 1.38 -49.40
C SER A 509 2.23 1.58 -50.33
N GLY A 510 1.85 2.82 -50.60
CA GLY A 510 0.72 3.16 -51.45
C GLY A 510 1.05 2.89 -52.91
N VAL A 511 0.14 2.22 -53.61
CA VAL A 511 0.19 2.11 -55.06
C VAL A 511 0.04 3.51 -55.65
N ASN A 512 1.11 4.05 -56.24
CA ASN A 512 1.02 5.28 -56.99
C ASN A 512 0.24 4.99 -58.28
N LEU A 513 -1.05 5.33 -58.30
CA LEU A 513 -1.95 5.08 -59.42
C LEU A 513 -1.41 5.65 -60.73
N ASP A 514 -0.57 6.70 -60.67
CA ASP A 514 0.09 7.27 -61.84
C ASP A 514 1.21 6.37 -62.38
N ASP A 515 1.98 5.69 -61.52
CA ASP A 515 3.00 4.71 -61.92
C ASP A 515 2.37 3.39 -62.38
N GLU A 516 1.27 2.96 -61.74
CA GLU A 516 0.49 1.79 -62.15
C GLU A 516 -0.19 2.05 -63.50
N ALA A 517 -0.76 3.24 -63.70
CA ALA A 517 -1.35 3.67 -64.98
C ALA A 517 -0.28 3.84 -66.07
N ALA A 518 0.88 4.41 -65.76
CA ALA A 518 2.00 4.50 -66.70
C ALA A 518 2.51 3.11 -67.09
N SER A 519 2.60 2.19 -66.13
CA SER A 519 2.96 0.79 -66.37
C SER A 519 1.91 0.07 -67.21
N LEU A 520 0.61 0.32 -66.96
CA LEU A 520 -0.50 -0.26 -67.71
C LEU A 520 -0.56 0.26 -69.14
N VAL A 521 -0.32 1.57 -69.35
CA VAL A 521 -0.16 2.17 -70.68
C VAL A 521 1.06 1.59 -71.41
N LYS A 522 2.18 1.39 -70.70
CA LYS A 522 3.38 0.76 -71.24
C LYS A 522 3.12 -0.71 -71.64
N PHE A 523 2.41 -1.48 -70.83
CA PHE A 523 2.00 -2.84 -71.16
C PHE A 523 1.00 -2.89 -72.32
N GLN A 524 0.07 -1.94 -72.40
CA GLN A 524 -0.81 -1.78 -73.56
C GLN A 524 -0.03 -1.45 -74.84
N HIS A 525 0.98 -0.58 -74.77
CA HIS A 525 1.84 -0.29 -75.91
C HIS A 525 2.68 -1.49 -76.33
N TYR A 526 3.25 -2.26 -75.39
CA TYR A 526 3.96 -3.49 -75.73
C TYR A 526 3.05 -4.57 -76.34
N TYR A 527 1.83 -4.71 -75.82
CA TYR A 527 0.84 -5.62 -76.40
C TYR A 527 0.44 -5.19 -77.81
N THR A 528 0.20 -3.88 -78.02
CA THR A 528 -0.15 -3.32 -79.33
C THR A 528 1.00 -3.47 -80.33
N ALA A 529 2.24 -3.17 -79.92
CA ALA A 529 3.42 -3.36 -80.75
C ALA A 529 3.65 -4.85 -81.10
N SER A 530 3.50 -5.75 -80.12
CA SER A 530 3.60 -7.20 -80.34
C SER A 530 2.50 -7.70 -81.29
N SER A 531 1.28 -7.18 -81.19
CA SER A 531 0.19 -7.53 -82.12
C SER A 531 0.41 -6.99 -83.54
N GLN A 532 1.04 -5.82 -83.70
CA GLN A 532 1.44 -5.31 -85.01
C GLN A 532 2.58 -6.12 -85.63
N ILE A 533 3.56 -6.54 -84.83
CA ILE A 533 4.63 -7.45 -85.29
C ILE A 533 4.03 -8.78 -85.75
N ILE A 534 3.07 -9.34 -84.99
CA ILE A 534 2.36 -10.56 -85.38
C ILE A 534 1.55 -10.35 -86.66
N LYS A 535 0.85 -9.22 -86.81
CA LYS A 535 0.14 -8.89 -88.05
C LYS A 535 1.08 -8.76 -89.24
N ALA A 536 2.20 -8.05 -89.11
CA ALA A 536 3.19 -7.92 -90.16
C ALA A 536 3.84 -9.27 -90.49
N ALA A 537 4.07 -10.13 -89.50
CA ALA A 537 4.53 -11.50 -89.69
C ALA A 537 3.49 -12.38 -90.42
N GLN A 538 2.20 -12.23 -90.10
CA GLN A 538 1.11 -12.92 -90.81
C GLN A 538 0.93 -12.40 -92.25
N GLU A 539 1.06 -11.09 -92.46
CA GLU A 539 1.00 -10.47 -93.79
C GLU A 539 2.16 -10.93 -94.66
N THR A 540 3.38 -10.90 -94.12
CA THR A 540 4.58 -11.41 -94.81
C THR A 540 4.44 -12.91 -95.11
N PHE A 541 3.96 -13.73 -94.17
CA PHE A 541 3.64 -15.14 -94.42
C PHE A 541 2.57 -15.33 -95.50
N SER A 542 1.49 -14.54 -95.49
CA SER A 542 0.44 -14.60 -96.52
C SER A 542 0.95 -14.17 -97.90
N THR A 543 1.77 -13.13 -97.99
CA THR A 543 2.40 -12.74 -99.27
C THR A 543 3.38 -13.80 -99.76
N LEU A 544 4.11 -14.49 -98.88
CA LEU A 544 4.98 -15.61 -99.27
C LEU A 544 4.16 -16.84 -99.74
N ILE A 545 3.03 -17.13 -99.11
CA ILE A 545 2.14 -18.24 -99.49
C ILE A 545 1.38 -17.93 -100.79
N ASN A 546 0.97 -16.69 -101.03
CA ASN A 546 0.28 -16.28 -102.27
C ASN A 546 1.25 -16.04 -103.45
N ALA A 547 2.55 -16.01 -103.20
CA ALA A 547 3.59 -15.87 -104.23
C ALA A 547 4.19 -17.22 -104.69
N LEU A 548 3.70 -18.33 -104.14
CA LEU A 548 3.92 -19.72 -104.58
C LEU A 548 2.67 -20.20 -105.34
#